data_AF-A0A1I0KMN5-F1
#
_entry.id   AF-A0A1I0KMN5-F1
#
_cell.length_a   1.000
_cell.length_b   1.000
_cell.length_c   1.000
_cell.angle_alpha   90.00
_cell.angle_beta   90.00
_cell.angle_gamma   90.00
#
_symmetry.space_group_name_H-M   'P 1'
#
loop_
_entity.id
_entity.type
_entity.pdbx_description
1 polymer ?
#
loop_
_entity_poly.entity_id
_entity_poly.type
_entity_poly.pdbx_seq_one_letter_code
_entity_poly.pdbx_strand_id
1 'polypeptide(L)'
;MMQLSILPELDRRLTQNAIENMLEKYRIYKTVTFEAREIQTTYGYTERFHGPTNTVSDSTAAVAVYNVDVPAARRAYCAAIDSVVERLEDREQQLVRERYLKRDEMYDYTIYNHVFDPPVSKDTYVKIRSKAFYKMALAFADLGLLPLGPLIKAKRKA
;
A
#
# COMPACT_ATOMS: atom_id res chain seq x y z
N MET A 1 17.97 -1.61 -15.90
CA MET A 1 17.71 -3.04 -16.16
C MET A 1 18.09 -3.82 -14.91
N MET A 2 17.14 -4.52 -14.29
CA MET A 2 17.42 -5.43 -13.18
C MET A 2 18.21 -6.64 -13.71
N GLN A 3 19.42 -6.84 -13.19
CA GLN A 3 20.32 -7.90 -13.58
C GLN A 3 19.81 -9.22 -12.99
N LEU A 4 19.48 -10.18 -13.86
CA LEU A 4 18.74 -11.43 -13.54
C LEU A 4 19.50 -12.45 -12.65
N SER A 5 20.64 -12.08 -12.06
CA SER A 5 21.59 -13.08 -11.55
C SER A 5 21.47 -13.44 -10.06
N ILE A 6 20.85 -12.66 -9.18
CA ILE A 6 20.47 -13.06 -7.80
C ILE A 6 19.31 -12.16 -7.34
N LEU A 7 18.15 -12.73 -7.01
CA LEU A 7 17.09 -11.97 -6.33
C LEU A 7 17.54 -11.64 -4.89
N PRO A 8 17.25 -10.44 -4.37
CA PRO A 8 17.69 -10.06 -3.03
C PRO A 8 17.01 -10.92 -1.95
N GLU A 9 17.76 -11.33 -0.93
CA GLU A 9 17.18 -11.86 0.30
C GLU A 9 16.56 -10.72 1.10
N LEU A 10 15.24 -10.77 1.28
CA LEU A 10 14.51 -9.80 2.09
C LEU A 10 14.32 -10.31 3.52
N ASP A 11 14.39 -9.40 4.48
CA ASP A 11 14.00 -9.68 5.86
C ASP A 11 12.49 -9.95 5.91
N ARG A 12 12.12 -11.15 6.36
CA ARG A 12 10.72 -11.60 6.35
C ARG A 12 9.81 -10.72 7.19
N ARG A 13 10.27 -10.25 8.35
CA ARG A 13 9.46 -9.47 9.28
C ARG A 13 9.28 -8.05 8.78
N LEU A 14 10.35 -7.42 8.30
CA LEU A 14 10.27 -6.07 7.73
C LEU A 14 9.40 -6.07 6.46
N THR A 15 9.56 -7.07 5.61
CA THR A 15 8.75 -7.21 4.39
C THR A 15 7.28 -7.43 4.73
N GLN A 16 6.99 -8.31 5.70
CA GLN A 16 5.62 -8.53 6.17
C GLN A 16 4.98 -7.22 6.64
N ASN A 17 5.64 -6.49 7.54
CA ASN A 17 5.10 -5.22 8.06
C ASN A 17 4.89 -4.19 6.94
N ALA A 18 5.84 -4.09 6.00
CA ALA A 18 5.71 -3.15 4.89
C ALA A 18 4.52 -3.48 3.99
N ILE A 19 4.33 -4.75 3.63
CA ILE A 19 3.20 -5.19 2.81
C ILE A 19 1.88 -5.04 3.57
N GLU A 20 1.83 -5.43 4.85
CA GLU A 20 0.63 -5.28 5.69
C GLU A 20 0.20 -3.81 5.79
N ASN A 21 1.13 -2.87 6.00
CA ASN A 21 0.83 -1.43 6.00
C ASN A 21 0.29 -0.94 4.64
N MET A 22 0.82 -1.47 3.53
CA MET A 22 0.30 -1.14 2.19
C MET A 22 -1.13 -1.64 1.99
N LEU A 23 -1.41 -2.87 2.42
CA LEU A 23 -2.74 -3.46 2.32
C LEU A 23 -3.74 -2.81 3.27
N GLU A 24 -3.31 -2.36 4.44
CA GLU A 24 -4.12 -1.53 5.34
C GLU A 24 -4.49 -0.20 4.69
N LYS A 25 -3.51 0.50 4.11
CA LYS A 25 -3.74 1.74 3.35
C LYS A 25 -4.72 1.54 2.20
N TYR A 26 -4.64 0.40 1.52
CA TYR A 26 -5.62 -0.01 0.52
C TYR A 26 -7.04 -0.15 1.08
N ARG A 27 -7.20 -0.85 2.22
CA ARG A 27 -8.51 -1.02 2.88
C ARG A 27 -9.12 0.34 3.25
N ILE A 28 -8.28 1.26 3.76
CA ILE A 28 -8.69 2.64 4.07
C ILE A 28 -9.18 3.33 2.80
N TYR A 29 -8.42 3.29 1.70
CA TYR A 29 -8.81 3.93 0.44
C TYR A 29 -10.08 3.36 -0.20
N LYS A 30 -10.37 2.06 -0.03
CA LYS A 30 -11.63 1.45 -0.50
C LYS A 30 -12.81 1.62 0.45
N THR A 31 -12.59 2.10 1.67
CA THR A 31 -13.66 2.24 2.68
C THR A 31 -14.01 3.70 2.95
N VAL A 32 -13.01 4.57 3.02
CA VAL A 32 -13.18 5.99 3.33
C VAL A 32 -13.49 6.76 2.05
N THR A 33 -14.68 7.34 2.00
CA THR A 33 -15.07 8.27 0.94
C THR A 33 -14.13 9.49 0.95
N PHE A 34 -13.64 9.89 -0.22
CA PHE A 34 -12.87 11.12 -0.34
C PHE A 34 -13.81 12.32 -0.23
N GLU A 35 -13.54 13.21 0.71
CA GLU A 35 -14.20 14.50 0.83
C GLU A 35 -13.36 15.58 0.13
N ALA A 36 -13.98 16.29 -0.82
CA ALA A 36 -13.32 17.37 -1.53
C ALA A 36 -13.07 18.54 -0.59
N ARG A 37 -11.89 19.16 -0.69
CA ARG A 37 -11.58 20.37 0.06
C ARG A 37 -12.39 21.53 -0.49
N GLU A 38 -13.01 22.28 0.41
CA GLU A 38 -13.66 23.54 0.11
C GLU A 38 -12.74 24.71 0.49
N ILE A 39 -12.86 25.82 -0.23
CA ILE A 39 -12.09 27.03 0.05
C ILE A 39 -12.76 27.72 1.24
N GLN A 40 -12.05 27.87 2.36
CA GLN A 40 -12.54 28.71 3.44
C GLN A 40 -12.37 30.19 3.07
N THR A 41 -13.49 30.88 2.87
CA THR A 41 -13.53 32.34 2.69
C THR A 41 -13.86 33.02 4.02
N THR A 42 -13.08 32.75 5.07
CA THR A 42 -13.24 33.47 6.34
C THR A 42 -12.42 34.76 6.29
N TYR A 43 -13.11 35.90 6.28
CA TYR A 43 -12.45 37.20 6.37
C TYR A 43 -11.83 37.40 7.76
N GLY A 44 -10.53 37.65 7.82
CA GLY A 44 -9.87 38.11 9.03
C GLY A 44 -10.13 39.60 9.21
N TYR A 45 -10.76 40.00 10.31
CA TYR A 45 -11.09 41.41 10.60
C TYR A 45 -9.90 42.22 11.14
N THR A 46 -8.69 41.65 11.13
CA THR A 46 -7.48 42.33 11.61
C THR A 46 -6.77 43.01 10.45
N GLU A 47 -6.44 44.29 10.65
CA GLU A 47 -5.61 45.03 9.70
C GLU A 47 -4.25 44.33 9.58
N ARG A 48 -3.95 43.85 8.38
CA ARG A 48 -2.64 43.30 8.02
C ARG A 48 -1.99 44.28 7.05
N PHE A 49 -0.87 44.86 7.45
CA PHE A 49 -0.03 45.65 6.55
C PHE A 49 0.76 44.69 5.63
N HIS A 50 0.67 44.86 4.32
CA HIS A 50 1.33 44.02 3.32
C HIS A 50 2.50 44.76 2.69
N GLY A 51 3.68 44.11 2.59
CA GLY A 51 4.78 44.54 1.73
C GLY A 51 4.75 43.81 0.38
N PRO A 52 5.45 44.29 -0.67
CA PRO A 52 5.49 43.64 -1.98
C PRO A 52 6.10 42.23 -1.85
N THR A 53 5.25 41.21 -1.94
CA THR A 53 5.66 39.81 -1.74
C THR A 53 6.13 39.15 -3.04
N ASN A 54 5.82 39.74 -4.22
CA ASN A 54 6.14 39.21 -5.56
C ASN A 54 5.76 37.73 -5.82
N THR A 55 4.90 37.15 -4.97
CA THR A 55 4.41 35.78 -5.07
C THR A 55 2.91 35.78 -5.27
N VAL A 56 2.44 35.15 -6.35
CA VAL A 56 1.00 34.93 -6.58
C VAL A 56 0.60 33.62 -5.90
N SER A 57 -0.13 33.70 -4.79
CA SER A 57 -0.73 32.54 -4.14
C SER A 57 -2.18 32.39 -4.59
N ASP A 58 -2.47 31.40 -5.44
CA ASP A 58 -3.84 31.06 -5.85
C ASP A 58 -4.33 29.86 -5.03
N SER A 59 -5.02 30.15 -3.92
CA SER A 59 -5.62 29.14 -3.06
C SER A 59 -6.71 28.35 -3.78
N THR A 60 -7.38 28.94 -4.77
CA THR A 60 -8.44 28.29 -5.55
C THR A 60 -7.84 27.23 -6.45
N ALA A 61 -6.81 27.58 -7.22
CA ALA A 61 -6.10 26.64 -8.07
C ALA A 61 -5.48 25.49 -7.26
N ALA A 62 -4.86 25.80 -6.11
CA ALA A 62 -4.26 24.77 -5.25
C ALA A 62 -5.30 23.76 -4.70
N VAL A 63 -6.48 24.24 -4.29
CA VAL A 63 -7.58 23.37 -3.83
C VAL A 63 -8.16 22.55 -4.98
N ALA A 64 -8.33 23.15 -6.17
CA ALA A 64 -8.81 22.43 -7.35
C ALA A 64 -7.86 21.30 -7.76
N VAL A 65 -6.56 21.56 -7.82
CA VAL A 65 -5.52 20.54 -8.11
C VAL A 65 -5.59 19.39 -7.09
N TYR A 66 -5.66 19.71 -5.79
CA TYR A 66 -5.77 18.70 -4.74
C TYR A 66 -6.99 17.78 -4.91
N ASN A 67 -8.15 18.36 -5.22
CA ASN A 67 -9.41 17.64 -5.36
C ASN A 67 -9.41 16.69 -6.57
N VAL A 68 -8.57 16.93 -7.58
CA VAL A 68 -8.42 16.05 -8.75
C VAL A 68 -7.33 14.99 -8.50
N ASP A 69 -6.15 15.43 -8.05
CA ASP A 69 -4.97 14.58 -7.97
C ASP A 69 -5.10 13.52 -6.88
N VAL A 70 -5.65 13.85 -5.71
CA VAL A 70 -5.72 12.91 -4.58
C VAL A 70 -6.64 11.73 -4.89
N PRO A 71 -7.88 11.93 -5.40
CA PRO A 71 -8.73 10.81 -5.81
C PRO A 71 -8.13 9.97 -6.94
N ALA A 72 -7.42 10.61 -7.88
CA ALA A 72 -6.74 9.90 -8.97
C ALA A 72 -5.60 9.02 -8.42
N ALA A 73 -4.76 9.56 -7.54
CA ALA A 73 -3.68 8.83 -6.88
C ALA A 73 -4.20 7.67 -6.02
N ARG A 74 -5.31 7.86 -5.27
CA ARG A 74 -5.95 6.77 -4.51
C ARG A 74 -6.42 5.64 -5.42
N ARG A 75 -7.09 5.97 -6.53
CA ARG A 75 -7.54 4.99 -7.52
C ARG A 75 -6.38 4.24 -8.16
N ALA A 76 -5.31 4.94 -8.54
CA ALA A 76 -4.11 4.35 -9.10
C ALA A 76 -3.42 3.40 -8.10
N TYR A 77 -3.33 3.78 -6.83
CA TYR A 77 -2.78 2.93 -5.76
C TYR A 77 -3.58 1.63 -5.59
N CYS A 78 -4.92 1.72 -5.53
CA CYS A 78 -5.77 0.54 -5.44
C CYS A 78 -5.65 -0.36 -6.67
N ALA A 79 -5.63 0.23 -7.88
CA ALA A 79 -5.47 -0.52 -9.11
C ALA A 79 -4.12 -1.25 -9.19
N ALA A 80 -3.04 -0.62 -8.70
CA ALA A 80 -1.73 -1.26 -8.63
C ALA A 80 -1.73 -2.48 -7.70
N ILE A 81 -2.37 -2.37 -6.53
CA ILE A 81 -2.49 -3.50 -5.59
C ILE A 81 -3.34 -4.61 -6.18
N ASP A 82 -4.52 -4.29 -6.73
CA ASP A 82 -5.40 -5.27 -7.37
C ASP A 82 -4.64 -6.02 -8.48
N SER A 83 -3.89 -5.29 -9.32
CA SER A 83 -3.09 -5.85 -10.41
C SER A 83 -1.92 -6.73 -9.94
N VAL A 84 -1.28 -6.40 -8.81
CA VAL A 84 -0.21 -7.25 -8.24
C VAL A 84 -0.80 -8.54 -7.66
N VAL A 85 -1.92 -8.43 -6.94
CA VAL A 85 -2.61 -9.59 -6.34
C VAL A 85 -3.14 -10.55 -7.41
N GLU A 86 -3.61 -10.04 -8.55
CA GLU A 86 -4.05 -10.84 -9.69
C GLU A 86 -2.95 -11.68 -10.36
N ARG A 87 -1.68 -11.28 -10.22
CA ARG A 87 -0.54 -12.01 -10.80
C ARG A 87 0.07 -13.04 -9.85
N LEU A 88 -0.42 -13.14 -8.62
CA LEU A 88 0.01 -14.17 -7.67
C LEU A 88 -0.53 -15.54 -8.08
N GLU A 89 0.06 -16.61 -7.52
CA GLU A 89 -0.49 -17.96 -7.69
C GLU A 89 -1.85 -18.07 -6.98
N ASP A 90 -2.76 -18.94 -7.45
CA ASP A 90 -4.14 -19.03 -6.95
C ASP A 90 -4.24 -19.10 -5.41
N ARG A 91 -3.40 -19.92 -4.77
CA ARG A 91 -3.38 -20.05 -3.30
C ARG A 91 -2.85 -18.81 -2.59
N GLU A 92 -1.87 -18.14 -3.17
CA GLU A 92 -1.32 -16.88 -2.65
C GLU A 92 -2.36 -15.76 -2.78
N GLN A 93 -3.03 -15.70 -3.94
CA GLN A 93 -4.09 -14.76 -4.22
C GLN A 93 -5.28 -14.96 -3.28
N GLN A 94 -5.73 -16.20 -3.10
CA GLN A 94 -6.81 -16.54 -2.17
C GLN A 94 -6.48 -16.08 -0.75
N LEU A 95 -5.27 -16.39 -0.27
CA LEU A 95 -4.79 -15.91 1.03
C LEU A 95 -4.87 -14.40 1.15
N VAL A 96 -4.30 -13.67 0.18
CA VAL A 96 -4.21 -12.20 0.26
C VAL A 96 -5.61 -11.57 0.22
N ARG A 97 -6.49 -12.04 -0.66
CA ARG A 97 -7.87 -11.55 -0.77
C ARG A 97 -8.66 -11.79 0.51
N GLU A 98 -8.65 -13.03 0.98
CA GLU A 98 -9.48 -13.46 2.10
C GLU A 98 -9.01 -12.88 3.42
N ARG A 99 -7.69 -12.84 3.66
CA ARG A 99 -7.16 -12.32 4.92
C ARG A 99 -6.92 -10.82 4.90
N TYR A 100 -6.32 -10.28 3.85
CA TYR A 100 -5.75 -8.93 3.92
C TYR A 100 -6.57 -7.87 3.18
N LEU A 101 -7.41 -8.25 2.20
CA LEU A 101 -8.21 -7.27 1.44
C LEU A 101 -9.66 -7.17 1.94
N LYS A 102 -10.21 -8.23 2.54
CA LYS A 102 -11.56 -8.18 3.12
C LYS A 102 -11.62 -7.20 4.29
N ARG A 103 -12.83 -6.64 4.50
CA ARG A 103 -13.09 -5.74 5.61
C ARG A 103 -13.12 -6.49 6.93
N ASP A 104 -13.71 -7.68 6.95
CA ASP A 104 -13.79 -8.51 8.15
C ASP A 104 -12.44 -9.14 8.46
N GLU A 105 -11.94 -8.87 9.66
CA GLU A 105 -10.68 -9.44 10.13
C GLU A 105 -10.89 -10.89 10.52
N MET A 106 -10.46 -11.80 9.64
CA MET A 106 -10.43 -13.22 9.93
C MET A 106 -9.11 -13.63 10.57
N TYR A 107 -9.16 -14.54 11.54
CA TYR A 107 -7.96 -15.08 12.18
C TYR A 107 -7.20 -16.04 11.25
N ASP A 108 -5.88 -16.21 11.50
CA ASP A 108 -5.01 -17.11 10.70
C ASP A 108 -5.60 -18.52 10.66
N TYR A 109 -6.12 -19.00 11.79
CA TYR A 109 -6.70 -20.34 11.90
C TYR A 109 -7.97 -20.54 11.09
N THR A 110 -8.79 -19.51 10.91
CA THR A 110 -9.97 -19.60 10.06
C THR A 110 -9.56 -19.78 8.61
N ILE A 111 -8.54 -19.05 8.16
CA ILE A 111 -8.08 -19.13 6.78
C ILE A 111 -7.54 -20.52 6.45
N TYR A 112 -6.61 -21.04 7.26
CA TYR A 112 -5.97 -22.31 6.93
C TYR A 112 -6.83 -23.55 7.16
N ASN A 113 -7.85 -23.48 8.02
CA ASN A 113 -8.76 -24.60 8.27
C ASN A 113 -10.05 -24.57 7.43
N HIS A 114 -10.59 -23.38 7.14
CA HIS A 114 -11.96 -23.25 6.61
C HIS A 114 -12.05 -22.52 5.27
N VAL A 115 -11.03 -21.76 4.88
CA VAL A 115 -11.03 -21.00 3.61
C VAL A 115 -10.24 -21.74 2.54
N PHE A 116 -9.07 -22.27 2.90
CA PHE A 116 -8.31 -23.12 1.98
C PHE A 116 -9.00 -24.47 1.77
N ASP A 117 -9.11 -24.87 0.50
CA ASP A 117 -9.65 -26.17 0.10
C ASP A 117 -8.65 -26.87 -0.85
N PRO A 118 -8.03 -27.99 -0.43
CA PRO A 118 -8.11 -28.60 0.89
C PRO A 118 -7.46 -27.73 1.99
N PRO A 119 -7.85 -27.91 3.28
CA PRO A 119 -7.21 -27.23 4.40
C PRO A 119 -5.70 -27.44 4.44
N VAL A 120 -4.97 -26.45 4.94
CA VAL A 120 -3.51 -26.47 4.98
C VAL A 120 -2.99 -26.36 6.41
N SER A 121 -1.83 -26.94 6.68
CA SER A 121 -1.18 -26.79 7.99
C SER A 121 -0.71 -25.35 8.21
N LYS A 122 -0.56 -24.96 9.49
CA LYS A 122 -0.03 -23.65 9.88
C LYS A 122 1.31 -23.33 9.21
N ASP A 123 2.21 -24.29 9.13
CA ASP A 123 3.52 -24.09 8.50
C ASP A 123 3.42 -23.86 6.98
N THR A 124 2.49 -24.57 6.33
CA THR A 124 2.22 -24.39 4.90
C THR A 124 1.62 -23.02 4.64
N TYR A 125 0.67 -22.59 5.48
CA TYR A 125 0.12 -21.23 5.46
C TYR A 125 1.21 -20.16 5.59
N VAL A 126 2.12 -20.29 6.56
CA VAL A 126 3.23 -19.33 6.76
C VAL A 126 4.16 -19.29 5.54
N LYS A 127 4.42 -20.43 4.89
CA LYS A 127 5.21 -20.50 3.65
C LYS A 127 4.50 -19.80 2.49
N ILE A 128 3.21 -20.07 2.29
CA ILE A 128 2.39 -19.40 1.25
C ILE A 128 2.41 -17.89 1.47
N ARG A 129 2.15 -17.42 2.71
CA ARG A 129 2.20 -16.00 3.07
C ARG A 129 3.56 -15.38 2.75
N SER A 130 4.63 -16.01 3.21
CA SER A 130 6.00 -15.50 3.03
C SER A 130 6.37 -15.40 1.55
N LYS A 131 5.96 -16.39 0.74
CA LYS A 131 6.20 -16.42 -0.71
C LYS A 131 5.37 -15.34 -1.44
N ALA A 132 4.10 -15.20 -1.09
CA ALA A 132 3.23 -14.14 -1.61
C ALA A 132 3.82 -12.75 -1.32
N PHE A 133 4.18 -12.47 -0.07
CA PHE A 133 4.70 -11.16 0.34
C PHE A 133 6.05 -10.85 -0.28
N TYR A 134 6.91 -11.85 -0.46
CA TYR A 134 8.15 -11.68 -1.20
C TYR A 134 7.90 -11.25 -2.65
N LYS A 135 7.01 -11.96 -3.37
CA LYS A 135 6.64 -11.63 -4.75
C LYS A 135 6.01 -10.23 -4.85
N MET A 136 5.10 -9.91 -3.94
CA MET A 136 4.45 -8.60 -3.88
C MET A 136 5.47 -7.49 -3.63
N ALA A 137 6.43 -7.69 -2.72
CA ALA A 137 7.46 -6.68 -2.44
C ALA A 137 8.32 -6.39 -3.67
N LEU A 138 8.71 -7.42 -4.42
CA LEU A 138 9.43 -7.24 -5.68
C LEU A 138 8.58 -6.51 -6.72
N ALA A 139 7.32 -6.92 -6.89
CA ALA A 139 6.41 -6.28 -7.85
C ALA A 139 6.15 -4.80 -7.51
N PHE A 140 5.96 -4.47 -6.23
CA PHE A 140 5.78 -3.08 -5.80
C PHE A 140 7.05 -2.25 -5.90
N ALA A 141 8.22 -2.87 -5.75
CA ALA A 141 9.48 -2.20 -6.00
C ALA A 141 9.66 -1.83 -7.48
N ASP A 142 9.32 -2.75 -8.38
CA ASP A 142 9.35 -2.49 -9.82
C ASP A 142 8.37 -1.38 -10.23
N LEU A 143 7.23 -1.28 -9.56
CA LEU A 143 6.26 -0.19 -9.73
C LEU A 143 6.66 1.13 -9.03
N GLY A 144 7.78 1.15 -8.31
CA GLY A 144 8.24 2.33 -7.55
C GLY A 144 7.39 2.66 -6.31
N LEU A 145 6.54 1.73 -5.85
CA LEU A 145 5.66 1.91 -4.71
C LEU A 145 6.28 1.48 -3.38
N LEU A 146 7.35 0.67 -3.41
CA LEU A 146 8.01 0.17 -2.21
C LEU A 146 9.55 0.17 -2.38
N PRO A 147 10.31 0.90 -1.55
CA PRO A 147 11.77 0.84 -1.60
C PRO A 147 12.29 -0.46 -0.99
N LEU A 148 13.13 -1.20 -1.73
CA LEU A 148 13.71 -2.46 -1.23
C LEU A 148 14.88 -2.28 -0.27
N GLY A 149 15.61 -1.16 -0.34
CA GLY A 149 16.77 -0.87 0.51
C GLY A 149 16.60 -1.23 1.99
N PRO A 150 15.55 -0.73 2.69
CA PRO A 150 15.33 -1.04 4.11
C PRO A 150 14.87 -2.48 4.37
N LEU A 151 14.47 -3.22 3.34
CA LEU A 151 13.94 -4.59 3.46
C LEU A 151 15.02 -5.65 3.21
N ILE A 152 16.17 -5.28 2.64
CA ILE A 152 17.26 -6.23 2.37
C ILE A 152 17.82 -6.73 3.70
N LYS A 153 17.95 -8.05 3.81
CA LYS A 153 18.48 -8.69 5.01
C LYS A 153 19.95 -8.29 5.20
N ALA A 154 20.26 -7.74 6.37
CA ALA A 154 21.64 -7.41 6.72
C ALA A 154 22.51 -8.69 6.75
N LYS A 155 23.68 -8.65 6.12
CA LYS A 155 24.70 -9.69 6.33
C LYS A 155 25.10 -9.67 7.80
N ARG A 156 24.73 -10.71 8.57
CA ARG A 156 25.32 -10.92 9.90
C ARG A 156 26.84 -11.02 9.72
N LYS A 157 27.59 -10.15 10.39
CA LYS A 157 29.03 -10.38 10.59
C LYS A 157 29.15 -11.69 11.37
N ALA A 158 29.91 -12.63 10.82
CA ALA A 158 30.29 -13.87 11.49
C ALA A 158 31.16 -13.57 12.70
#